data_AF-A0A966QNP1-F1
#
_entry.id   AF-A0A966QNP1-F1
#
_cell.length_a   1.000
_cell.length_b   1.000
_cell.length_c   1.000
_cell.angle_alpha   90.00
_cell.angle_beta   90.00
_cell.angle_gamma   90.00
#
_symmetry.space_group_name_H-M   'P 1'
#
loop_
_entity.id
_entity.type
_entity.pdbx_description
1 polymer ?
#
loop_
_entity_poly.entity_id
_entity_poly.type
_entity_poly.pdbx_seq_one_letter_code
_entity_poly.pdbx_strand_id
1 'polypeptide(L)'
;MNKSPRKRIDAKMLLASMGISFGLVLFIMGARVGLTGKDASNLPDAIEGISPGDNERVLRQSQVIVDFVDGYEATLYIDGIEMPTTRLDELVTSGTAPAPGAQIDLPPTAIYDPGNFTISFLPQEGAAITELKQGKHTGKVKFWPTKNPDQIRVYSWTFYTD
;
A
#
# COMPACT_ATOMS: atom_id res chain seq x y z
N MET A 1 -10.01 67.53 14.53
CA MET A 1 -9.58 66.36 15.34
C MET A 1 -10.75 65.38 15.42
N ASN A 2 -10.81 64.37 14.55
CA ASN A 2 -11.97 63.48 14.43
C ASN A 2 -11.74 62.22 15.28
N LYS A 3 -12.49 62.04 16.37
CA LYS A 3 -12.38 60.84 17.24
C LYS A 3 -13.19 59.70 16.62
N SER A 4 -12.50 58.66 16.14
CA SER A 4 -13.12 57.45 15.61
C SER A 4 -13.89 56.70 16.72
N PRO A 5 -15.15 56.26 16.50
CA PRO A 5 -15.93 55.61 17.54
C PRO A 5 -15.36 54.21 17.85
N ARG A 6 -15.07 53.94 19.13
CA ARG A 6 -14.71 52.59 19.60
C ARG A 6 -15.93 51.68 19.45
N LYS A 7 -15.90 50.75 18.48
CA LYS A 7 -16.89 49.67 18.36
C LYS A 7 -16.95 48.91 19.68
N ARG A 8 -18.14 48.85 20.29
CA ARG A 8 -18.37 48.02 21.47
C ARG A 8 -18.32 46.56 21.03
N ILE A 9 -17.45 45.79 21.67
CA ILE A 9 -17.31 44.37 21.38
C ILE A 9 -18.53 43.66 21.97
N ASP A 10 -19.32 43.01 21.11
CA ASP A 10 -20.48 42.23 21.51
C ASP A 10 -20.03 40.83 21.93
N ALA A 11 -20.06 40.57 23.25
CA ALA A 11 -19.62 39.32 23.85
C ALA A 11 -20.40 38.10 23.35
N LYS A 12 -21.67 38.28 22.93
CA LYS A 12 -22.46 37.18 22.36
C LYS A 12 -21.96 36.80 20.97
N MET A 13 -21.59 37.79 20.17
CA MET A 13 -20.98 37.58 18.86
C MET A 13 -19.59 36.95 18.97
N LEU A 14 -18.80 37.34 19.98
CA LEU A 14 -17.52 36.70 20.27
C LEU A 14 -17.65 35.24 20.67
N LEU A 15 -18.61 34.90 21.54
CA LEU A 15 -18.84 33.52 21.94
C LEU A 15 -19.28 32.65 20.75
N ALA A 16 -20.16 33.18 19.90
CA ALA A 16 -20.59 32.51 18.68
C ALA A 16 -19.42 32.26 17.71
N SER A 17 -18.58 33.27 17.48
CA SER A 17 -17.43 33.12 16.57
C SER A 17 -16.34 32.20 17.15
N MET A 18 -16.11 32.21 18.47
CA MET A 18 -15.20 31.28 19.14
C MET A 18 -15.63 29.83 18.94
N GLY A 19 -16.92 29.52 19.11
CA GLY A 19 -17.45 28.16 18.91
C GLY A 19 -17.27 27.68 17.47
N ILE A 20 -17.56 28.54 16.49
CA ILE A 20 -17.40 28.22 15.06
C ILE A 20 -15.92 28.00 14.72
N SER A 21 -15.04 28.88 15.22
CA SER A 21 -13.60 28.78 14.98
C SER A 21 -13.03 27.51 15.58
N PHE A 22 -13.45 27.16 16.80
CA PHE A 22 -13.04 25.94 17.48
C PHE A 22 -13.50 24.69 16.72
N GLY A 23 -14.75 24.67 16.25
CA GLY A 23 -15.26 23.60 15.40
C GLY A 23 -14.48 23.44 14.09
N LEU A 24 -14.12 24.55 13.43
CA LEU A 24 -13.32 24.53 12.22
C LEU A 24 -11.90 23.99 12.45
N VAL A 25 -11.26 24.39 13.56
CA VAL A 25 -9.95 23.87 13.94
C VAL A 25 -10.02 22.36 14.22
N LEU A 26 -11.03 21.90 14.95
CA LEU A 26 -11.23 20.47 15.21
C LEU A 26 -11.52 19.68 13.92
N PHE A 27 -12.29 20.26 12.99
CA PHE A 27 -12.55 19.66 11.68
C PHE A 27 -11.28 19.53 10.85
N ILE A 28 -10.46 20.58 10.76
CA ILE A 28 -9.18 20.55 10.03
C ILE A 28 -8.22 19.54 10.67
N MET A 29 -8.17 19.47 12.00
CA MET A 29 -7.30 18.54 12.71
C MET A 29 -7.76 17.09 12.53
N GLY A 30 -9.07 16.83 12.61
CA GLY A 30 -9.65 15.51 12.34
C GLY A 30 -9.45 15.05 10.89
N ALA A 31 -9.63 15.96 9.93
CA ALA A 31 -9.38 15.67 8.51
C ALA A 31 -7.92 15.28 8.25
N ARG A 32 -6.95 15.93 8.93
CA ARG A 32 -5.53 15.57 8.81
C ARG A 32 -5.23 14.18 9.38
N VAL A 33 -5.83 13.80 10.51
CA VAL A 33 -5.64 12.46 11.11
C VAL A 33 -6.31 11.35 10.28
N GLY A 34 -7.45 11.63 9.64
CA GLY A 34 -8.13 10.66 8.77
C GLY A 34 -7.38 10.34 7.47
N LEU A 35 -6.61 11.30 6.94
CA LEU A 35 -5.81 11.10 5.73
C LEU A 35 -4.53 10.29 5.99
N THR A 36 -3.98 10.35 7.20
CA THR A 36 -2.74 9.64 7.57
C THR A 36 -2.89 8.13 7.76
N GLY A 37 -4.09 7.56 7.61
CA GLY A 37 -4.31 6.10 7.73
C GLY A 37 -3.53 5.27 6.70
N LYS A 38 -3.14 5.86 5.56
CA LYS A 38 -2.25 5.25 4.55
C LYS A 38 -0.77 5.61 4.75
N ASP A 39 -0.46 6.73 5.42
CA ASP A 39 0.92 7.21 5.69
C ASP A 39 1.55 6.63 6.97
N ALA A 40 0.77 5.91 7.78
CA ALA A 40 1.25 5.35 9.06
C ALA A 40 2.32 4.24 8.89
N SER A 41 2.52 3.72 7.68
CA SER A 41 3.37 2.55 7.42
C SER A 41 4.86 2.86 7.19
N ASN A 42 5.33 4.12 7.26
CA ASN A 42 6.76 4.47 7.01
C ASN A 42 7.30 3.80 5.73
N LEU A 43 6.49 3.74 4.68
CA LEU A 43 6.85 3.10 3.43
C LEU A 43 7.96 3.91 2.74
N PRO A 44 8.94 3.26 2.10
CA PRO A 44 9.88 3.96 1.22
C PRO A 44 9.14 4.65 0.08
N ASP A 45 9.66 5.80 -0.38
CA ASP A 45 9.06 6.60 -1.48
C ASP A 45 8.80 5.81 -2.78
N ALA A 46 9.43 4.64 -2.94
CA ALA A 46 9.24 3.77 -4.11
C ALA A 46 8.03 2.84 -3.99
N ILE A 47 7.43 2.69 -2.80
CA ILE A 47 6.31 1.78 -2.52
C ILE A 47 5.07 2.64 -2.25
N GLU A 48 4.05 2.49 -3.08
CA GLU A 48 2.76 3.17 -2.93
C GLU A 48 1.87 2.47 -1.90
N GLY A 49 2.00 1.14 -1.80
CA GLY A 49 1.15 0.35 -0.92
C GLY A 49 1.67 -1.06 -0.69
N ILE A 50 1.25 -1.62 0.44
CA ILE A 50 1.41 -3.04 0.75
C ILE A 50 0.08 -3.58 1.29
N SER A 51 -0.22 -4.83 0.97
CA SER A 51 -1.33 -5.58 1.53
C SER A 51 -0.89 -7.03 1.68
N PRO A 52 -0.96 -7.67 2.86
CA PRO A 52 -1.35 -7.08 4.13
C PRO A 52 -0.39 -5.96 4.56
N GLY A 53 -0.92 -4.92 5.20
CA GLY A 53 -0.17 -3.84 5.81
C GLY A 53 0.61 -4.29 7.05
N ASP A 54 1.48 -3.41 7.55
CA ASP A 54 2.26 -3.72 8.76
C ASP A 54 1.34 -3.88 9.98
N ASN A 55 1.57 -4.97 10.72
CA ASN A 55 0.76 -5.47 11.83
C ASN A 55 -0.70 -5.81 11.51
N GLU A 56 -1.06 -5.97 10.24
CA GLU A 56 -2.39 -6.38 9.81
C GLU A 56 -2.64 -7.88 10.11
N ARG A 57 -3.91 -8.24 10.34
CA ARG A 57 -4.37 -9.62 10.51
C ARG A 57 -5.15 -10.07 9.28
N VAL A 58 -4.80 -11.23 8.74
CA VAL A 58 -5.37 -11.75 7.49
C VAL A 58 -5.66 -13.24 7.56
N LEU A 59 -6.35 -13.75 6.54
CA LEU A 59 -6.69 -15.17 6.42
C LEU A 59 -5.53 -15.95 5.79
N ARG A 60 -5.57 -17.28 5.94
CA ARG A 60 -4.53 -18.20 5.43
C ARG A 60 -4.33 -18.16 3.91
N GLN A 61 -5.37 -17.75 3.19
CA GLN A 61 -5.42 -17.68 1.72
C GLN A 61 -5.48 -16.23 1.23
N SER A 62 -5.02 -15.27 2.06
CA SER A 62 -4.92 -13.88 1.66
C SER A 62 -3.74 -13.65 0.72
N GLN A 63 -3.97 -12.85 -0.31
CA GLN A 63 -2.94 -12.45 -1.26
C GLN A 63 -2.00 -11.42 -0.62
N VAL A 64 -0.70 -11.54 -0.91
CA VAL A 64 0.32 -10.55 -0.55
C VAL A 64 0.64 -9.71 -1.78
N ILE A 65 0.58 -8.39 -1.67
CA ILE A 65 0.66 -7.41 -2.74
C ILE A 65 1.61 -6.30 -2.29
N VAL A 66 2.48 -5.87 -3.20
CA VAL A 66 3.28 -4.66 -3.07
C VAL A 66 3.11 -3.84 -4.34
N ASP A 67 2.64 -2.61 -4.18
CA ASP A 67 2.45 -1.64 -5.25
C ASP A 67 3.63 -0.67 -5.22
N PHE A 68 4.26 -0.46 -6.38
CA PHE A 68 5.37 0.45 -6.54
C PHE A 68 4.97 1.67 -7.35
N VAL A 69 5.73 2.75 -7.18
CA VAL A 69 5.72 3.84 -8.15
C VAL A 69 6.30 3.35 -9.48
N ASP A 70 6.01 4.08 -10.56
CA ASP A 70 6.47 3.73 -11.90
C ASP A 70 8.00 3.46 -11.99
N GLY A 71 8.33 2.39 -12.70
CA GLY A 71 9.71 2.08 -13.10
C GLY A 71 10.54 1.34 -12.06
N TYR A 72 9.91 0.60 -11.17
CA TYR A 72 10.57 -0.33 -10.24
C TYR A 72 10.23 -1.76 -10.56
N GLU A 73 11.17 -2.67 -10.36
CA GLU A 73 10.94 -4.10 -10.36
C GLU A 73 11.26 -4.68 -8.99
N ALA A 74 10.77 -5.89 -8.73
CA ALA A 74 10.91 -6.50 -7.42
C ALA A 74 10.94 -8.02 -7.42
N THR A 75 11.45 -8.55 -6.32
CA THR A 75 11.33 -9.93 -5.89
C THR A 75 10.72 -9.96 -4.50
N LEU A 76 9.66 -10.77 -4.34
CA LEU A 76 8.94 -10.94 -3.08
C LEU A 76 9.52 -12.09 -2.26
N TYR A 77 9.57 -11.90 -0.95
CA TYR A 77 9.93 -12.91 0.04
C TYR A 77 8.86 -12.98 1.11
N ILE A 78 8.50 -14.20 1.53
CA ILE A 78 7.60 -14.45 2.65
C ILE A 78 8.30 -15.42 3.59
N ASP A 79 8.44 -15.04 4.87
CA ASP A 79 9.13 -15.82 5.91
C ASP A 79 10.57 -16.24 5.52
N GLY A 80 11.22 -15.38 4.73
CA GLY A 80 12.57 -15.62 4.22
C GLY A 80 12.65 -16.50 2.98
N ILE A 81 11.53 -17.05 2.51
CA ILE A 81 11.44 -17.83 1.27
C ILE A 81 11.25 -16.86 0.10
N GLU A 82 12.11 -16.97 -0.92
CA GLU A 82 11.96 -16.22 -2.17
C GLU A 82 10.80 -16.79 -2.99
N MET A 83 9.85 -15.94 -3.36
CA MET A 83 8.77 -16.34 -4.26
C MET A 83 9.30 -16.29 -5.70
N PRO A 84 9.29 -17.43 -6.43
CA PRO A 84 9.59 -17.40 -7.86
C PRO A 84 8.69 -16.36 -8.52
N THR A 85 9.25 -15.52 -9.38
CA THR A 85 8.51 -14.40 -9.98
C THR A 85 8.30 -14.67 -11.46
N THR A 86 7.04 -14.66 -11.88
CA THR A 86 6.63 -14.69 -13.28
C THR A 86 6.10 -13.33 -13.67
N ARG A 87 6.51 -12.83 -14.83
CA ARG A 87 6.00 -11.55 -15.33
C ARG A 87 4.74 -11.74 -16.15
N LEU A 88 3.75 -10.88 -15.94
CA LEU A 88 2.44 -11.00 -16.58
C LEU A 88 2.52 -10.79 -18.11
N ASP A 89 3.38 -9.89 -18.59
CA ASP A 89 3.62 -9.65 -20.01
C ASP A 89 4.16 -10.88 -20.74
N GLU A 90 5.05 -11.64 -20.09
CA GLU A 90 5.60 -12.90 -20.62
C GLU A 90 4.51 -13.98 -20.75
N LEU A 91 3.61 -14.09 -19.78
CA LEU A 91 2.50 -15.06 -19.81
C LEU A 91 1.55 -14.80 -20.98
N VAL A 92 1.22 -13.54 -21.24
CA VAL A 92 0.32 -13.15 -22.34
C VAL A 92 0.98 -13.35 -23.70
N THR A 93 2.31 -13.21 -23.78
CA THR A 93 3.09 -13.37 -25.02
C THR A 93 3.33 -14.85 -25.37
N SER A 94 3.27 -15.76 -24.40
CA SER A 94 3.67 -17.17 -24.53
C SER A 94 2.71 -18.09 -25.30
N GLY A 95 1.60 -17.61 -25.89
CA GLY A 95 0.93 -18.42 -26.92
C GLY A 95 -0.52 -18.17 -27.26
N THR A 96 -1.28 -17.37 -26.53
CA THR A 96 -2.61 -16.94 -26.98
C THR A 96 -3.01 -15.70 -26.20
N ALA A 97 -3.17 -14.56 -26.88
CA ALA A 97 -3.84 -13.42 -26.25
C ALA A 97 -5.24 -13.90 -25.81
N PRO A 98 -5.57 -13.88 -24.51
CA PRO A 98 -6.86 -14.35 -24.04
C PRO A 98 -7.96 -13.55 -24.75
N ALA A 99 -9.03 -14.22 -25.20
CA ALA A 99 -10.19 -13.51 -25.72
C ALA A 99 -10.70 -12.51 -24.67
N PRO A 100 -11.30 -11.36 -25.04
CA PRO A 100 -11.89 -10.46 -24.07
C PRO A 100 -12.84 -11.21 -23.12
N GLY A 101 -12.54 -11.17 -21.82
CA GLY A 101 -13.28 -11.91 -20.78
C GLY A 101 -12.80 -13.35 -20.51
N ALA A 102 -11.75 -13.83 -21.15
CA ALA A 102 -11.13 -15.11 -20.84
C ALA A 102 -10.36 -15.05 -19.51
N GLN A 103 -10.53 -16.09 -18.71
CA GLN A 103 -9.78 -16.27 -17.47
C GLN A 103 -8.35 -16.67 -17.78
N ILE A 104 -7.38 -15.98 -17.18
CA ILE A 104 -5.96 -16.31 -17.27
C ILE A 104 -5.62 -17.21 -16.08
N ASP A 105 -5.17 -18.42 -16.36
CA ASP A 105 -4.61 -19.29 -15.32
C ASP A 105 -3.23 -18.77 -14.93
N LEU A 106 -3.14 -18.23 -13.71
CA LEU A 106 -1.89 -17.72 -13.18
C LEU A 106 -1.05 -18.87 -12.62
N PRO A 107 0.26 -18.91 -12.91
CA PRO A 107 1.14 -19.92 -12.34
C PRO A 107 1.23 -19.77 -10.81
N PRO A 108 1.63 -20.84 -10.09
CA PRO A 108 1.80 -20.83 -8.64
C PRO A 108 3.09 -20.11 -8.20
N THR A 109 3.24 -18.87 -8.63
CA THR A 109 4.41 -18.01 -8.46
C THR A 109 3.96 -16.61 -8.05
N ALA A 110 4.87 -15.76 -7.59
CA ALA A 110 4.60 -14.33 -7.54
C ALA A 110 4.41 -13.80 -8.96
N ILE A 111 3.36 -13.01 -9.18
CA ILE A 111 3.06 -12.39 -10.46
C ILE A 111 3.47 -10.93 -10.36
N TYR A 112 4.42 -10.53 -11.21
CA TYR A 112 4.77 -9.14 -11.39
C TYR A 112 4.06 -8.60 -12.63
N ASP A 113 3.25 -7.55 -12.46
CA ASP A 113 2.58 -6.83 -13.53
C ASP A 113 3.37 -5.54 -13.86
N PRO A 114 4.10 -5.50 -14.99
CA PRO A 114 4.89 -4.33 -15.37
C PRO A 114 4.04 -3.14 -15.82
N GLY A 115 2.76 -3.36 -16.15
CA GLY A 115 1.83 -2.30 -16.51
C GLY A 115 1.32 -1.52 -15.30
N ASN A 116 1.26 -2.17 -14.14
CA ASN A 116 0.79 -1.60 -12.88
C ASN A 116 1.90 -1.43 -11.83
N PHE A 117 3.11 -1.90 -12.11
CA PHE A 117 4.24 -1.91 -11.17
C PHE A 117 3.87 -2.58 -9.84
N THR A 118 3.16 -3.71 -9.92
CA THR A 118 2.68 -4.45 -8.76
C THR A 118 3.27 -5.85 -8.77
N ILE A 119 3.81 -6.31 -7.64
CA ILE A 119 4.08 -7.74 -7.40
C ILE A 119 3.04 -8.29 -6.45
N SER A 120 2.45 -9.43 -6.82
CA SER A 120 1.45 -10.10 -6.00
C SER A 120 1.71 -11.59 -5.89
N PHE A 121 1.35 -12.20 -4.77
CA PHE A 121 1.48 -13.62 -4.54
C PHE A 121 0.25 -14.14 -3.79
N LEU A 122 -0.36 -15.18 -4.36
CA LEU A 122 -1.46 -15.90 -3.73
C LEU A 122 -0.94 -17.27 -3.28
N PRO A 123 -0.99 -17.60 -1.99
CA PRO A 123 -0.75 -18.95 -1.52
C PRO A 123 -1.72 -19.92 -2.21
N GLN A 124 -1.20 -20.98 -2.83
CA GLN A 124 -2.01 -21.97 -3.52
C GLN A 124 -1.24 -23.29 -3.67
N GLU A 125 -1.94 -24.35 -4.07
CA GLU A 125 -1.31 -25.63 -4.34
C GLU A 125 -0.24 -25.49 -5.44
N GLY A 126 0.92 -26.13 -5.23
CA GLY A 126 2.06 -26.05 -6.14
C GLY A 126 2.94 -24.80 -6.00
N ALA A 127 2.57 -23.84 -5.15
CA ALA A 127 3.39 -22.66 -4.89
C ALA A 127 4.47 -22.94 -3.83
N ALA A 128 5.48 -22.06 -3.76
CA ALA A 128 6.55 -22.15 -2.76
C ALA A 128 6.02 -22.16 -1.31
N ILE A 129 4.88 -21.49 -1.08
CA ILE A 129 4.07 -21.65 0.12
C ILE A 129 2.61 -21.86 -0.29
N THR A 130 1.96 -22.85 0.33
CA THR A 130 0.57 -23.24 -0.02
C THR A 130 -0.48 -22.53 0.83
N GLU A 131 -0.08 -22.02 1.98
CA GLU A 131 -0.91 -21.25 2.89
C GLU A 131 -0.03 -20.37 3.80
N LEU A 132 -0.61 -19.28 4.30
CA LEU A 132 -0.07 -18.52 5.42
C LEU A 132 -0.43 -19.28 6.71
N LYS A 133 0.58 -19.81 7.40
CA LYS A 133 0.37 -20.58 8.65
C LYS A 133 -0.09 -19.67 9.78
N GLN A 134 -0.82 -20.21 10.75
CA GLN A 134 -1.18 -19.42 11.93
C GLN A 134 0.07 -18.84 12.62
N GLY A 135 0.05 -17.54 12.90
CA GLY A 135 1.11 -16.84 13.62
C GLY A 135 1.59 -15.57 12.92
N LYS A 136 2.84 -15.18 13.23
CA LYS A 136 3.50 -14.00 12.67
C LYS A 136 4.22 -14.37 11.38
N HIS A 137 4.00 -13.57 10.35
CA HIS A 137 4.72 -13.62 9.08
C HIS A 137 5.59 -12.40 8.87
N THR A 138 6.63 -12.55 8.07
CA THR A 138 7.46 -11.45 7.60
C THR A 138 7.39 -11.35 6.09
N GLY A 139 6.77 -10.27 5.60
CA GLY A 139 6.88 -9.86 4.21
C GLY A 139 8.18 -9.11 4.00
N LYS A 140 8.91 -9.43 2.94
CA LYS A 140 10.11 -8.69 2.54
C LYS A 140 10.12 -8.53 1.04
N VAL A 141 10.47 -7.35 0.57
CA VAL A 141 10.59 -7.08 -0.85
C VAL A 141 11.96 -6.49 -1.16
N LYS A 142 12.61 -7.08 -2.15
CA LYS A 142 13.85 -6.58 -2.75
C LYS A 142 13.47 -5.91 -4.05
N PHE A 143 13.79 -4.64 -4.23
CA PHE A 143 13.35 -3.87 -5.38
C PHE A 143 14.46 -2.96 -5.91
N TRP A 144 14.39 -2.63 -7.19
CA TRP A 144 15.37 -1.78 -7.88
C TRP A 144 14.67 -0.99 -8.98
N PRO A 145 15.19 0.20 -9.35
CA PRO A 145 14.73 0.90 -10.55
C PRO A 145 15.04 0.06 -11.79
N THR A 146 14.08 -0.10 -12.71
CA THR A 146 14.28 -0.85 -13.97
C THR A 146 15.46 -0.31 -14.78
N LYS A 147 15.71 1.01 -14.72
CA LYS A 147 16.81 1.67 -15.43
C LYS A 147 18.19 1.41 -14.79
N ASN A 148 18.25 1.07 -13.50
CA ASN A 148 19.47 0.88 -12.74
C ASN A 148 19.35 -0.37 -11.83
N PRO A 149 19.45 -1.59 -12.38
CA PRO A 149 19.20 -2.83 -11.63
C PRO A 149 20.14 -3.07 -10.44
N ASP A 150 21.32 -2.44 -10.44
CA ASP A 150 22.29 -2.55 -9.35
C ASP A 150 21.90 -1.72 -8.11
N GLN A 151 20.95 -0.78 -8.24
CA GLN A 151 20.50 0.07 -7.13
C GLN A 151 19.41 -0.63 -6.29
N ILE A 152 19.83 -1.73 -5.67
CA ILE A 152 18.94 -2.60 -4.88
C ILE A 152 18.59 -1.94 -3.55
N ARG A 153 17.30 -1.99 -3.22
CA ARG A 153 16.73 -1.62 -1.93
C ARG A 153 15.93 -2.78 -1.38
N VAL A 154 15.75 -2.78 -0.06
CA VAL A 154 14.99 -3.81 0.65
C VAL A 154 14.06 -3.13 1.63
N TYR A 155 12.83 -3.60 1.68
CA TYR A 155 11.85 -3.23 2.69
C TYR A 155 11.26 -4.50 3.32
N SER A 156 10.90 -4.43 4.60
CA SER A 156 10.33 -5.56 5.32
C SER A 156 9.26 -5.08 6.28
N TRP A 157 8.20 -5.88 6.41
CA TRP A 157 7.07 -5.61 7.28
C TRP A 157 6.58 -6.92 7.89
N THR A 158 5.67 -6.82 8.85
CA THR A 158 5.12 -7.97 9.54
C THR A 158 3.62 -7.99 9.45
N PHE A 159 3.03 -9.18 9.36
CA PHE A 159 1.58 -9.35 9.42
C PHE A 159 1.28 -10.67 10.14
N TYR A 160 0.01 -10.90 10.45
CA TYR A 160 -0.42 -12.02 11.27
C TYR A 160 -1.53 -12.81 10.57
N THR A 161 -1.54 -14.11 10.81
CA THR A 161 -2.59 -15.00 10.33
C THR A 161 -3.17 -15.79 11.49
N ASP A 162 -4.49 -15.87 11.55
CA ASP A 162 -5.24 -16.60 12.58
C ASP A 162 -5.58 -18.06 12.16
#